data_AF-A0A0E9PQ00-F1
#
_entry.id   AF-A0A0E9PQ00-F1
#
_cell.length_a   1.000
_cell.length_b   1.000
_cell.length_c   1.000
_cell.angle_alpha   90.00
_cell.angle_beta   90.00
_cell.angle_gamma   90.00
#
_symmetry.space_group_name_H-M   'P 1'
#
loop_
_entity.id
_entity.type
_entity.pdbx_description
1 polymer ?
#
loop_
_entity_poly.entity_id
_entity_poly.type
_entity_poly.pdbx_seq_one_letter_code
_entity_poly.pdbx_strand_id
1 'polypeptide(L)' 'MVIREDNDTNRLREALDLFSKIWNNRFLRTISVILFLNKQDMLAEKVLAGKSKN' A
#
# COMPACT_ATOMS: atom_id res chain seq x y z
N MET A 1 3.07 2.55 11.13
CA MET A 1 1.87 1.79 10.69
C MET A 1 2.38 0.47 10.17
N VAL A 2 2.24 -0.57 10.99
CA VAL A 2 2.73 -1.93 10.72
C VAL A 2 1.56 -2.89 10.54
N ILE A 3 1.77 -3.97 9.81
CA ILE A 3 0.77 -5.04 9.63
C ILE A 3 0.52 -5.69 10.99
N ARG A 4 -0.65 -6.33 11.17
CA ARG A 4 -1.02 -6.86 12.50
C ARG A 4 -0.33 -8.20 12.78
N GLU A 5 0.02 -8.90 11.71
CA GLU A 5 0.53 -10.26 11.67
C GLU A 5 1.88 -10.36 12.35
N ASP A 6 2.81 -9.45 12.05
CA ASP A 6 4.15 -9.43 12.65
C ASP A 6 4.43 -8.19 13.52
N ASN A 7 3.58 -7.16 13.46
CA ASN A 7 3.77 -5.87 14.12
C ASN A 7 5.11 -5.18 13.80
N ASP A 8 5.74 -5.51 12.68
CA ASP A 8 7.05 -4.98 12.26
C ASP A 8 7.01 -4.47 10.81
N THR A 9 6.38 -5.22 9.92
CA THR A 9 6.35 -4.89 8.49
C THR A 9 5.47 -3.67 8.23
N ASN A 10 6.00 -2.68 7.50
CA ASN A 10 5.25 -1.50 7.08
C ASN A 10 4.09 -1.88 6.14
N ARG A 11 2.86 -1.45 6.46
CA ARG A 11 1.65 -1.80 5.69
C ARG A 11 1.70 -1.41 4.21
N LEU A 12 2.27 -0.25 3.88
CA LEU A 12 2.35 0.20 2.49
C LEU A 12 3.37 -0.63 1.71
N ARG A 13 4.48 -1.01 2.37
CA ARG A 13 5.50 -1.87 1.76
C ARG A 13 4.96 -3.25 1.43
N GLU A 14 4.23 -3.87 2.37
CA GLU A 14 3.54 -5.13 2.10
C GLU A 14 2.54 -5.01 0.94
N ALA A 15 1.74 -3.93 0.89
CA ALA A 15 0.79 -3.71 -0.20
C ALA A 15 1.47 -3.58 -1.57
N LEU A 16 2.65 -2.93 -1.65
CA LEU A 16 3.45 -2.84 -2.87
C LEU A 16 3.99 -4.21 -3.28
N ASP A 17 4.50 -5.00 -2.33
CA ASP A 17 5.01 -6.35 -2.59
C ASP A 17 3.90 -7.28 -3.10
N LEU A 18 2.69 -7.19 -2.51
CA LEU A 18 1.52 -7.94 -2.96
C LEU A 18 1.08 -7.50 -4.36
N PHE A 19 1.01 -6.18 -4.61
CA PHE A 19 0.64 -5.66 -5.92
C PHE A 19 1.62 -6.12 -7.01
N SER A 20 2.93 -6.10 -6.73
CA SER A 20 3.97 -6.60 -7.65
C SER A 20 3.77 -8.08 -7.98
N LYS A 21 3.41 -8.91 -6.98
CA LYS A 21 3.09 -10.33 -7.20
C LYS A 21 1.88 -10.53 -8.10
N ILE A 22 0.83 -9.72 -7.94
CA ILE A 22 -0.39 -9.77 -8.77
C ILE A 22 -0.08 -9.30 -10.20
N TRP A 23 0.59 -8.16 -10.33
CA TRP A 23 0.92 -7.55 -11.62
C TRP A 23 1.80 -8.45 -12.50
N ASN A 24 2.77 -9.14 -11.89
CA ASN A 24 3.68 -10.05 -12.59
C ASN A 24 3.17 -11.50 -12.66
N ASN A 25 1.95 -11.78 -12.20
CA ASN A 25 1.41 -13.13 -12.21
C ASN A 25 1.09 -13.59 -13.64
N ARG A 26 1.74 -14.67 -14.09
CA ARG A 26 1.51 -15.27 -15.44
C ARG A 26 0.05 -15.59 -15.75
N PHE A 27 -0.75 -15.91 -14.73
CA PHE A 27 -2.17 -16.26 -14.88
C PHE A 27 -3.08 -15.04 -14.95
N LEU A 28 -2.59 -13.84 -14.58
CA LEU A 28 -3.36 -12.59 -14.60
C LEU A 28 -2.92 -11.64 -15.72
N ARG A 29 -2.04 -12.09 -16.63
CA ARG A 29 -1.40 -11.24 -17.66
C ARG A 29 -2.38 -10.49 -18.57
N THR A 30 -3.57 -11.03 -18.80
CA THR A 30 -4.61 -10.43 -19.65
C THR A 30 -5.72 -9.75 -18.85
N ILE A 31 -5.65 -9.82 -17.52
CA ILE A 31 -6.66 -9.26 -16.64
C ILE A 31 -6.25 -7.83 -16.30
N SER A 32 -7.14 -6.88 -16.58
CA SER A 32 -6.93 -5.48 -16.21
C SER A 32 -7.07 -5.32 -14.70
N VAL A 33 -6.23 -4.45 -14.12
CA VAL A 33 -6.27 -4.12 -12.70
C VAL A 33 -6.72 -2.68 -12.54
N ILE A 34 -7.80 -2.48 -11.79
CA ILE A 34 -8.21 -1.15 -11.33
C ILE A 34 -7.58 -0.95 -9.95
N LEU A 35 -6.66 0.00 -9.85
CA LEU A 35 -5.95 0.30 -8.60
C LEU A 35 -6.67 1.40 -7.82
N PHE A 36 -7.16 1.09 -6.63
CA PHE A 36 -7.73 2.08 -5.72
C PHE A 36 -6.71 2.51 -4.69
N LEU A 37 -6.25 3.75 -4.79
CA LEU A 37 -5.46 4.41 -3.75
C LEU A 37 -6.42 4.94 -2.68
N ASN A 38 -6.82 4.06 -1.76
CA ASN A 38 -7.82 4.37 -0.73
C ASN A 38 -7.27 5.28 0.39
N LYS A 39 -8.19 5.90 1.15
CA LYS A 39 -7.92 6.72 2.35
C LYS A 39 -7.18 8.04 2.04
N GLN A 40 -7.54 8.70 0.94
CA GLN A 40 -6.96 9.97 0.52
C GLN A 40 -7.18 11.09 1.56
N ASP A 41 -8.34 11.09 2.20
CA ASP A 41 -8.69 11.93 3.35
C ASP A 41 -7.67 11.78 4.49
N MET A 42 -7.45 10.54 4.96
CA MET A 42 -6.50 10.27 6.04
C MET A 42 -5.05 10.56 5.64
N LEU A 43 -4.70 10.37 4.36
CA LEU A 43 -3.39 10.71 3.84
C LEU A 43 -3.17 12.23 3.89
N ALA A 44 -4.14 13.01 3.40
CA ALA A 44 -4.08 14.47 3.41
C ALA A 44 -3.90 15.00 4.84
N GLU A 45 -4.72 14.55 5.79
CA GLU A 45 -4.60 14.93 7.21
C GLU A 45 -3.21 14.64 7.77
N LYS A 46 -2.66 13.46 7.49
CA LYS A 46 -1.33 13.06 7.98
C LYS A 46 -0.19 13.89 7.40
N VAL A 47 -0.27 14.21 6.11
CA VAL A 47 0.72 15.06 5.44
C VAL A 47 0.67 16.46 6.01
N LEU A 48 -0.53 17.03 6.17
CA LEU A 48 -0.74 18.35 6.75
C LEU A 48 -0.31 18.42 8.23
N ALA A 49 -0.48 17.33 8.99
CA ALA A 49 -0.04 17.25 10.38
C ALA A 49 1.50 17.22 10.55
N GLY A 50 2.28 17.20 9.47
CA GLY A 50 3.72 17.45 9.53
C GLY A 50 4.56 16.36 10.21
N LYS A 51 4.04 15.15 10.41
CA LYS A 51 4.81 14.04 10.99
C LYS A 51 5.72 13.39 9.95
N SER A 52 6.65 14.17 9.40
CA SER A 52 7.77 13.69 8.61
C SER A 52 9.07 14.15 9.24
N LYS A 53 9.50 13.41 10.27
CA LYS A 53 10.85 13.40 10.87
C LYS A 53 11.42 14.72 11.39
N ASN A 54 11.50 14.82 12.73
CA ASN A 54 12.82 14.81 13.36
C ASN A 54 13.23 13.34 13.56
#